data_AF-A0A635R841-F1
#
_entry.id   AF-A0A635R841-F1
#
_cell.length_a   1.000
_cell.length_b   1.000
_cell.length_c   1.000
_cell.angle_alpha   90.00
_cell.angle_beta   90.00
_cell.angle_gamma   90.00
#
_symmetry.space_group_name_H-M   'P 1'
#
loop_
_entity.id
_entity.type
_entity.pdbx_description
1 polymer ?
#
loop_
_entity_poly.entity_id
_entity_poly.type
_entity_poly.pdbx_seq_one_letter_code
_entity_poly.pdbx_strand_id
1 'polypeptide(L)'
;MATKQKKPRNKKYNPKAAANRTAHTIAENALNRITFVGSSIRPIGPYAGRGFQFTTSPRMRIAATDMLIGGLFDEPRNWKLWVAHLYETDNGVQAETVVATLDDYTLSDFCQHGDKIIKSLRETEENYFGYAFVAAPNERYDFDQGEERLLENFMHSGLLDKSLHLPEEELMVSRKDMVTLLLADRGRFDITESHVRKVQKLVDKVDETDLDTSEVATRIQSVVNQEEDY
;
A
#
# COMPACT_ATOMS: atom_id res chain seq x y z
N MET A 1 23.68 32.23 53.46
CA MET A 1 23.61 30.78 53.14
C MET A 1 23.17 30.63 51.71
N ALA A 2 24.04 30.15 50.81
CA ALA A 2 23.72 30.02 49.39
C ALA A 2 22.87 28.76 49.15
N THR A 3 21.66 28.94 48.62
CA THR A 3 20.77 27.87 48.16
C THR A 3 21.42 27.12 47.00
N LYS A 4 21.85 25.88 47.23
CA LYS A 4 22.32 24.97 46.17
C LYS A 4 21.18 24.75 45.16
N GLN A 5 21.27 25.38 43.98
CA GLN A 5 20.42 25.03 42.85
C GLN A 5 20.66 23.55 42.49
N LYS A 6 19.59 22.74 42.57
CA LYS A 6 19.62 21.34 42.10
C LYS A 6 19.91 21.36 40.60
N LYS A 7 21.04 20.76 40.20
CA LYS A 7 21.36 20.55 38.78
C LYS A 7 20.18 19.82 38.11
N PRO A 8 19.71 20.25 36.93
CA PRO A 8 18.64 19.56 36.22
C PRO A 8 19.08 18.12 35.96
N ARG A 9 18.25 17.16 36.37
CA ARG A 9 18.52 15.73 36.24
C ARG A 9 18.53 15.39 34.76
N ASN A 10 19.71 15.17 34.19
CA ASN A 10 19.85 14.69 32.81
C ASN A 10 19.12 13.36 32.68
N LYS A 11 18.03 13.31 31.91
CA LYS A 11 17.36 12.04 31.57
C LYS A 11 18.39 11.19 30.82
N LYS A 12 18.78 10.06 31.40
CA LYS A 12 19.72 9.11 30.79
C LYS A 12 19.14 8.68 29.44
N TYR A 13 19.93 8.84 28.37
CA TYR A 13 19.53 8.44 27.02
C TYR A 13 19.12 6.96 27.01
N ASN A 14 17.96 6.65 26.44
CA ASN A 14 17.48 5.29 26.25
C ASN A 14 17.48 4.97 24.74
N PRO A 15 18.47 4.21 24.25
CA PRO A 15 18.61 3.89 22.83
C PRO A 15 17.38 3.21 22.22
N LYS A 16 16.71 2.32 22.98
CA LYS A 16 15.51 1.61 22.51
C LYS A 16 14.33 2.57 22.33
N ALA A 17 14.11 3.44 23.31
CA ALA A 17 13.06 4.45 23.23
C ALA A 17 13.33 5.48 22.11
N ALA A 18 14.59 5.82 21.87
CA ALA A 18 14.98 6.69 20.76
C ALA A 18 14.71 6.02 19.41
N ALA A 19 15.13 4.76 19.22
CA ALA A 19 14.87 4.01 18.00
C ALA A 19 13.37 3.88 17.69
N ASN A 20 12.53 3.58 18.69
CA ASN A 20 11.09 3.50 18.50
C ASN A 20 10.47 4.84 18.06
N ARG A 21 10.94 5.96 18.62
CA ARG A 21 10.48 7.29 18.19
C ARG A 21 10.88 7.58 16.75
N THR A 22 12.11 7.23 16.37
CA THR A 22 12.55 7.40 14.97
C THR A 22 11.70 6.56 14.02
N ALA A 23 11.43 5.29 14.36
CA ALA A 23 10.56 4.42 13.57
C ALA A 23 9.16 5.02 13.41
N HIS A 24 8.58 5.52 14.50
CA HIS A 24 7.27 6.18 14.49
C HIS A 24 7.25 7.38 13.55
N THR A 25 8.24 8.27 13.67
CA THR A 25 8.35 9.44 12.79
C THR A 25 8.52 9.04 11.32
N ILE A 26 9.24 7.96 11.03
CA ILE A 26 9.35 7.44 9.65
C ILE A 26 7.99 6.92 9.17
N ALA A 27 7.29 6.14 9.98
CA ALA A 27 5.98 5.58 9.66
C ALA A 27 4.95 6.69 9.40
N GLU A 28 4.88 7.72 10.25
CA GLU A 28 4.00 8.89 10.05
C GLU A 28 4.33 9.64 8.76
N ASN A 29 5.61 9.83 8.46
CA ASN A 29 6.02 10.49 7.22
C ASN A 29 5.68 9.65 5.98
N ALA A 30 5.80 8.32 6.07
CA ALA A 30 5.41 7.40 5.02
C ALA A 30 3.89 7.43 4.81
N LEU A 31 3.11 7.34 5.89
CA LEU A 31 1.66 7.40 5.88
C LEU A 31 1.12 8.69 5.22
N ASN A 32 1.77 9.82 5.47
CA ASN A 32 1.40 11.11 4.86
C ASN A 32 1.69 11.20 3.35
N ARG A 33 2.40 10.23 2.78
CA ARG A 33 2.86 10.24 1.37
C ARG A 33 2.50 8.97 0.62
N ILE A 34 1.96 7.97 1.31
CA ILE A 34 1.61 6.70 0.71
C ILE A 34 0.32 6.88 -0.08
N THR A 35 0.29 6.22 -1.22
CA THR A 35 -0.92 6.03 -2.02
C THR A 35 -0.91 4.60 -2.53
N PHE A 36 -2.09 4.12 -2.88
CA PHE A 36 -2.33 2.80 -3.40
C PHE A 36 -2.98 2.91 -4.76
N VAL A 37 -2.70 1.95 -5.63
CA VAL A 37 -3.28 1.89 -6.97
C VAL A 37 -3.80 0.50 -7.23
N GLY A 38 -4.87 0.40 -8.00
CA GLY A 38 -5.42 -0.85 -8.47
C GLY A 38 -6.25 -0.63 -9.73
N SER A 39 -6.64 -1.70 -10.40
CA SER A 39 -7.50 -1.64 -11.58
C SER A 39 -8.12 -3.00 -11.86
N SER A 40 -9.02 -3.10 -12.84
CA SER A 40 -9.59 -4.40 -13.24
C SER A 40 -8.55 -5.41 -13.71
N ILE A 41 -7.31 -5.01 -14.00
CA ILE A 41 -6.22 -5.90 -14.42
C ILE A 41 -5.18 -6.14 -13.31
N ARG A 42 -5.32 -5.50 -12.14
CA ARG A 42 -4.34 -5.63 -11.05
C ARG A 42 -4.96 -5.43 -9.67
N PRO A 43 -4.58 -6.24 -8.67
CA PRO A 43 -4.98 -6.01 -7.29
C PRO A 43 -4.38 -4.69 -6.75
N ILE A 44 -4.93 -4.22 -5.63
CA ILE A 44 -4.42 -3.03 -4.93
C ILE A 44 -2.96 -3.22 -4.50
N GLY A 45 -2.14 -2.20 -4.71
CA GLY A 45 -0.74 -2.20 -4.26
C GLY A 45 -0.22 -0.81 -3.92
N PRO A 46 0.82 -0.70 -3.08
CA PRO A 46 1.39 0.58 -2.71
C PRO A 46 2.15 1.20 -3.90
N TYR A 47 1.94 2.50 -4.11
CA TYR A 47 2.50 3.27 -5.22
C TYR A 47 3.54 4.29 -4.75
N ALA A 48 3.14 5.25 -3.92
CA ALA A 48 4.01 6.31 -3.41
C ALA A 48 4.39 6.11 -1.92
N GLY A 49 5.14 7.05 -1.35
CA GLY A 49 5.39 7.11 0.10
C GLY A 49 6.41 6.12 0.68
N ARG A 50 6.97 5.23 -0.15
CA ARG A 50 7.94 4.21 0.27
C ARG A 50 9.42 4.66 0.23
N GLY A 51 9.68 5.96 0.11
CA GLY A 51 11.04 6.51 0.02
C GLY A 51 11.93 6.23 1.25
N PHE A 52 11.33 5.90 2.39
CA PHE A 52 12.06 5.47 3.58
C PHE A 52 12.80 4.14 3.37
N GLN A 53 12.37 3.30 2.41
CA GLN A 53 13.06 2.07 2.06
C GLN A 53 14.50 2.32 1.57
N PHE A 54 14.80 3.47 0.99
CA PHE A 54 16.13 3.82 0.47
C PHE A 54 16.99 4.60 1.47
N THR A 55 16.36 5.23 2.45
CA THR A 55 17.01 6.25 3.30
C THR A 55 17.21 5.79 4.74
N THR A 56 16.69 4.61 5.10
CA THR A 56 16.73 4.10 6.46
C THR A 56 17.35 2.71 6.52
N SER A 57 17.98 2.38 7.65
CA SER A 57 18.65 1.08 7.83
C SER A 57 17.64 -0.08 7.81
N PRO A 58 18.05 -1.31 7.44
CA PRO A 58 17.16 -2.47 7.38
C PRO A 58 16.31 -2.67 8.63
N ARG A 59 16.92 -2.55 9.81
CA ARG A 59 16.21 -2.66 11.11
C ARG A 59 15.15 -1.58 11.29
N MET A 60 15.43 -0.35 10.88
CA MET A 60 14.50 0.76 10.99
C MET A 60 13.34 0.64 9.99
N ARG A 61 13.62 0.11 8.78
CA ARG A 61 12.59 -0.20 7.78
C ARG A 61 11.56 -1.18 8.33
N ILE A 62 12.01 -2.28 8.92
CA ILE A 62 11.11 -3.29 9.50
C ILE A 62 10.23 -2.66 10.59
N ALA A 63 10.82 -1.93 11.53
CA ALA A 63 10.08 -1.30 12.63
C ALA A 63 9.08 -0.23 12.14
N ALA A 64 9.48 0.60 11.17
CA ALA A 64 8.61 1.62 10.61
C ALA A 64 7.48 1.00 9.76
N THR A 65 7.77 -0.04 8.98
CA THR A 65 6.76 -0.75 8.19
C THR A 65 5.75 -1.45 9.09
N ASP A 66 6.19 -2.07 10.20
CA ASP A 66 5.30 -2.68 11.20
C ASP A 66 4.31 -1.65 11.79
N MET A 67 4.82 -0.48 12.21
CA MET A 67 3.98 0.62 12.69
C MET A 67 3.03 1.15 11.60
N LEU A 68 3.51 1.27 10.36
CA LEU A 68 2.71 1.71 9.22
C LEU A 68 1.59 0.72 8.91
N ILE A 69 1.87 -0.58 8.97
CA ILE A 69 0.87 -1.64 8.75
C ILE A 69 -0.18 -1.59 9.86
N GLY A 70 0.22 -1.47 11.13
CA GLY A 70 -0.71 -1.34 12.25
C GLY A 70 -1.67 -0.16 12.03
N GLY A 71 -1.12 1.02 11.69
CA GLY A 71 -1.96 2.18 11.38
C GLY A 71 -2.89 1.94 10.17
N LEU A 72 -2.38 1.40 9.07
CA LEU A 72 -3.18 1.25 7.85
C LEU A 72 -4.27 0.17 7.96
N PHE A 73 -4.00 -0.95 8.61
CA PHE A 73 -4.94 -2.07 8.70
C PHE A 73 -5.89 -1.98 9.90
N ASP A 74 -5.43 -1.40 11.01
CA ASP A 74 -6.15 -1.51 12.28
C ASP A 74 -6.81 -0.19 12.71
N GLU A 75 -6.44 0.95 12.10
CA GLU A 75 -7.03 2.26 12.40
C GLU A 75 -7.81 2.83 11.20
N PRO A 76 -9.15 2.96 11.32
CA PRO A 76 -9.99 3.64 10.34
C PRO A 76 -9.56 5.09 10.14
N ARG A 77 -9.68 5.58 8.90
CA ARG A 77 -9.31 6.94 8.49
C ARG A 77 -10.07 7.36 7.24
N ASN A 78 -10.02 8.65 6.94
CA ASN A 78 -10.56 9.18 5.71
C ASN A 78 -9.61 8.88 4.55
N TRP A 79 -10.16 8.31 3.48
CA TRP A 79 -9.45 8.01 2.25
C TRP A 79 -9.93 8.91 1.13
N LYS A 80 -8.98 9.54 0.44
CA LYS A 80 -9.26 10.20 -0.84
C LYS A 80 -9.07 9.23 -1.98
N LEU A 81 -10.04 9.17 -2.88
CA LEU A 81 -10.02 8.30 -4.03
C LEU A 81 -10.15 9.12 -5.31
N TRP A 82 -9.40 8.70 -6.31
CA TRP A 82 -9.68 8.99 -7.71
C TRP A 82 -9.99 7.66 -8.39
N VAL A 83 -11.06 7.61 -9.16
CA VAL A 83 -11.52 6.43 -9.87
C VAL A 83 -11.78 6.81 -11.32
N ALA A 84 -11.35 5.98 -12.26
CA ALA A 84 -11.79 6.01 -13.64
C ALA A 84 -12.61 4.76 -13.92
N HIS A 85 -13.91 4.92 -14.17
CA HIS A 85 -14.80 3.89 -14.68
C HIS A 85 -14.77 3.88 -16.20
N LEU A 86 -14.68 2.70 -16.78
CA LEU A 86 -14.61 2.50 -18.22
C LEU A 86 -15.91 1.86 -18.70
N TYR A 87 -16.46 2.37 -19.79
CA TYR A 87 -17.68 1.90 -20.40
C TYR A 87 -17.48 1.66 -21.89
N GLU A 88 -18.07 0.57 -22.38
CA GLU A 88 -18.09 0.28 -23.81
C GLU A 88 -19.19 1.09 -24.49
N THR A 89 -18.83 1.74 -25.60
CA THR A 89 -19.73 2.54 -26.43
C THR A 89 -19.58 2.10 -27.89
N ASP A 90 -20.51 2.53 -28.75
CA ASP A 90 -20.42 2.28 -30.20
C ASP A 90 -19.11 2.80 -30.85
N ASN A 91 -18.46 3.77 -30.20
CA ASN A 91 -17.23 4.41 -30.66
C ASN A 91 -15.97 3.92 -29.92
N GLY A 92 -16.08 2.88 -29.09
CA GLY A 92 -14.99 2.33 -28.29
C GLY A 92 -15.19 2.52 -26.78
N VAL A 93 -14.11 2.40 -26.01
CA VAL A 93 -14.15 2.52 -24.55
C VAL A 93 -14.02 3.98 -24.12
N GLN A 94 -15.00 4.49 -23.38
CA GLN A 94 -14.98 5.81 -22.77
C GLN A 94 -14.67 5.70 -21.28
N ALA A 95 -13.94 6.68 -20.74
CA ALA A 95 -13.67 6.79 -19.31
C ALA A 95 -14.50 7.91 -18.69
N GLU A 96 -15.06 7.64 -17.51
CA GLU A 96 -15.68 8.62 -16.62
C GLU A 96 -14.95 8.59 -15.29
N THR A 97 -14.63 9.75 -14.75
CA THR A 97 -13.81 9.91 -13.56
C THR A 97 -14.62 10.40 -12.38
N VAL A 98 -14.28 9.90 -11.20
CA VAL A 98 -14.92 10.27 -9.94
C VAL A 98 -13.84 10.52 -8.90
N VAL A 99 -13.94 11.65 -8.21
CA VAL A 99 -13.17 11.92 -6.99
C VAL A 99 -14.10 11.77 -5.79
N ALA A 100 -13.72 10.92 -4.85
CA ALA A 100 -14.52 10.61 -3.68
C ALA A 100 -13.68 10.68 -2.40
N THR A 101 -14.35 10.95 -1.28
CA THR A 101 -13.80 10.74 0.06
C THR A 101 -14.59 9.63 0.73
N LEU A 102 -13.88 8.62 1.23
CA LEU A 102 -14.45 7.51 1.99
C LEU A 102 -14.02 7.63 3.44
N ASP A 103 -14.97 7.86 4.33
CA ASP A 103 -14.72 8.04 5.77
C ASP A 103 -14.73 6.69 6.49
N ASP A 104 -13.88 6.56 7.53
CA ASP A 104 -13.80 5.38 8.39
C ASP A 104 -13.45 4.05 7.70
N TYR A 105 -12.56 4.08 6.69
CA TYR A 105 -12.04 2.88 6.04
C TYR A 105 -10.63 2.52 6.49
N THR A 106 -10.32 1.22 6.44
CA THR A 106 -8.98 0.66 6.63
C THR A 106 -8.42 0.12 5.31
N LEU A 107 -7.10 -0.10 5.26
CA LEU A 107 -6.49 -0.81 4.14
C LEU A 107 -7.01 -2.26 4.01
N SER A 108 -7.48 -2.86 5.11
CA SER A 108 -8.10 -4.20 5.07
C SER A 108 -9.36 -4.21 4.21
N ASP A 109 -10.19 -3.18 4.34
CA ASP A 109 -11.43 -3.04 3.56
C ASP A 109 -11.14 -2.97 2.07
N PHE A 110 -10.13 -2.17 1.68
CA PHE A 110 -9.69 -2.12 0.28
C PHE A 110 -9.10 -3.45 -0.21
N CYS A 111 -8.35 -4.15 0.64
CA CYS A 111 -7.74 -5.43 0.28
C CYS A 111 -8.78 -6.55 0.07
N GLN A 112 -9.89 -6.53 0.80
CA GLN A 112 -10.91 -7.58 0.75
C GLN A 112 -12.12 -7.21 -0.13
N HIS A 113 -12.42 -5.92 -0.23
CA HIS A 113 -13.65 -5.41 -0.83
C HIS A 113 -13.42 -4.28 -1.84
N GLY A 114 -12.16 -4.07 -2.26
CA GLY A 114 -11.79 -3.00 -3.18
C GLY A 114 -12.65 -2.97 -4.45
N ASP A 115 -12.88 -4.11 -5.10
CA ASP A 115 -13.73 -4.19 -6.29
C ASP A 115 -15.15 -3.66 -6.03
N LYS A 116 -15.80 -4.08 -4.93
CA LYS A 116 -17.14 -3.63 -4.55
C LYS A 116 -17.18 -2.15 -4.19
N ILE A 117 -16.19 -1.67 -3.44
CA ILE A 117 -16.06 -0.27 -3.06
C ILE A 117 -15.99 0.60 -4.31
N ILE A 118 -15.06 0.28 -5.22
CA ILE A 118 -14.86 1.05 -6.44
C ILE A 118 -16.10 0.99 -7.32
N LYS A 119 -16.64 -0.20 -7.57
CA LYS A 119 -17.85 -0.40 -8.37
C LYS A 119 -19.08 0.31 -7.81
N SER A 120 -19.16 0.55 -6.50
CA SER A 120 -20.29 1.28 -5.90
C SER A 120 -20.31 2.78 -6.25
N LEU A 121 -19.19 3.31 -6.74
CA LEU A 121 -19.05 4.73 -7.14
C LEU A 121 -19.43 5.00 -8.59
N ARG A 122 -19.78 3.97 -9.36
CA ARG A 122 -20.21 4.11 -10.77
C ARG A 122 -21.63 4.64 -10.87
N GLU A 123 -21.93 5.34 -11.96
CA GLU A 123 -23.31 5.80 -12.23
C GLU A 123 -24.21 4.68 -12.78
N THR A 124 -23.66 3.77 -13.59
CA THR A 124 -24.42 2.69 -14.23
C THR A 124 -23.65 1.37 -14.31
N GLU A 125 -24.38 0.26 -14.41
CA GLU A 125 -23.83 -1.07 -14.70
C GLU A 125 -23.84 -1.39 -16.19
N GLU A 126 -24.64 -0.68 -16.98
CA GLU A 126 -24.78 -0.93 -18.41
C GLU A 126 -23.45 -0.67 -19.12
N ASN A 127 -23.06 -1.62 -19.98
CA ASN A 127 -21.83 -1.58 -20.76
C ASN A 127 -20.54 -1.38 -19.93
N TYR A 128 -20.53 -1.78 -18.66
CA TYR A 128 -19.37 -1.59 -17.80
C TYR A 128 -18.15 -2.40 -18.27
N PHE A 129 -17.10 -1.71 -18.67
CA PHE A 129 -15.88 -2.29 -19.18
C PHE A 129 -14.87 -2.58 -18.07
N GLY A 130 -14.70 -1.70 -17.08
CA GLY A 130 -13.75 -1.91 -16.00
C GLY A 130 -13.43 -0.63 -15.24
N TYR A 131 -12.35 -0.64 -14.47
CA TYR A 131 -11.92 0.53 -13.71
C TYR A 131 -10.42 0.60 -13.46
N ALA A 132 -9.97 1.79 -13.09
CA ALA A 132 -8.71 2.03 -12.41
C ALA A 132 -8.95 2.97 -11.22
N PHE A 133 -8.13 2.88 -10.18
CA PHE A 133 -8.23 3.79 -9.06
C PHE A 133 -6.88 4.10 -8.42
N VAL A 134 -6.84 5.26 -7.76
CA VAL A 134 -5.80 5.68 -6.82
C VAL A 134 -6.48 5.99 -5.49
N ALA A 135 -6.00 5.40 -4.40
CA ALA A 135 -6.50 5.62 -3.06
C ALA A 135 -5.39 6.14 -2.14
N ALA A 136 -5.66 7.22 -1.41
CA ALA A 136 -4.75 7.82 -0.46
C ALA A 136 -5.37 7.80 0.95
N PRO A 137 -4.71 7.23 1.96
CA PRO A 137 -5.17 7.19 3.36
C PRO A 137 -5.00 8.54 4.10
N ASN A 138 -4.99 9.64 3.34
CA ASN A 138 -4.74 10.98 3.84
C ASN A 138 -5.36 12.02 2.91
N GLU A 139 -5.52 13.23 3.42
CA GLU A 139 -6.19 14.33 2.71
C GLU A 139 -5.24 15.16 1.83
N ARG A 140 -3.95 14.81 1.77
CA ARG A 140 -2.93 15.66 1.10
C ARG A 140 -3.02 15.66 -0.42
N TYR A 141 -3.61 14.62 -1.00
CA TYR A 141 -3.75 14.53 -2.45
C TYR A 141 -4.94 15.35 -2.92
N ASP A 142 -4.68 16.20 -3.90
CA ASP A 142 -5.69 16.90 -4.67
C ASP A 142 -5.72 16.27 -6.06
N PHE A 143 -6.72 15.39 -6.28
CA PHE A 143 -6.82 14.62 -7.52
C PHE A 143 -7.36 15.46 -8.69
N ASP A 144 -7.98 16.61 -8.40
CA ASP A 144 -8.54 17.50 -9.42
C ASP A 144 -7.44 18.09 -10.33
N GLN A 145 -6.20 18.18 -9.85
CA GLN A 145 -5.08 18.80 -10.57
C GLN A 145 -4.20 17.81 -11.36
N GLY A 146 -4.56 16.53 -11.45
CA GLY A 146 -3.71 15.48 -12.03
C GLY A 146 -4.43 14.35 -12.77
N GLU A 147 -5.73 14.48 -12.95
CA GLU A 147 -6.62 13.46 -13.51
C GLU A 147 -6.20 12.96 -14.89
N GLU A 148 -5.94 13.86 -15.85
CA GLU A 148 -5.58 13.46 -17.22
C GLU A 148 -4.33 12.57 -17.25
N ARG A 149 -3.31 12.93 -16.47
CA ARG A 149 -2.07 12.15 -16.38
C ARG A 149 -2.29 10.81 -15.69
N LEU A 150 -3.15 10.74 -14.68
CA LEU A 150 -3.51 9.47 -14.05
C LEU A 150 -4.20 8.55 -15.05
N LEU A 151 -5.19 9.09 -15.79
CA LEU A 151 -5.90 8.36 -16.82
C LEU A 151 -4.95 7.84 -17.90
N GLU A 152 -4.10 8.69 -18.45
CA GLU A 152 -3.09 8.34 -19.45
C GLU A 152 -2.20 7.17 -18.98
N ASN A 153 -1.68 7.24 -17.75
CA ASN A 153 -0.85 6.18 -17.17
C ASN A 153 -1.58 4.83 -17.11
N PHE A 154 -2.87 4.83 -16.77
CA PHE A 154 -3.66 3.59 -16.72
C PHE A 154 -4.02 3.07 -18.12
N MET A 155 -4.26 3.95 -19.09
CA MET A 155 -4.52 3.55 -20.48
C MET A 155 -3.32 2.86 -21.11
N HIS A 156 -2.10 3.30 -20.80
CA HIS A 156 -0.87 2.63 -21.24
C HIS A 156 -0.60 1.28 -20.57
N SER A 157 -1.40 0.90 -19.58
CA SER A 157 -1.13 -0.30 -18.78
C SER A 157 -1.75 -1.60 -19.30
N GLY A 158 -2.42 -1.56 -20.45
CA GLY A 158 -3.16 -2.68 -21.01
C GLY A 158 -4.58 -2.82 -20.47
N LEU A 159 -5.08 -1.83 -19.74
CA LEU A 159 -6.42 -1.85 -19.13
C LEU A 159 -7.55 -2.03 -20.16
N LEU A 160 -7.33 -1.59 -21.41
CA LEU A 160 -8.28 -1.73 -22.51
C LEU A 160 -8.34 -3.13 -23.13
N ASP A 161 -7.47 -4.06 -22.72
CA ASP A 161 -7.57 -5.47 -23.09
C ASP A 161 -8.39 -6.23 -22.06
N LYS A 162 -9.65 -6.51 -22.41
CA LYS A 162 -10.60 -7.21 -21.52
C LYS A 162 -10.11 -8.61 -21.12
N SER A 163 -9.25 -9.25 -21.93
CA SER A 163 -8.71 -10.58 -21.62
C SER A 163 -7.71 -10.56 -20.44
N LEU A 164 -7.19 -9.39 -20.10
CA LEU A 164 -6.30 -9.19 -18.95
C LEU A 164 -7.06 -8.89 -17.65
N HIS A 165 -8.39 -8.73 -17.71
CA HIS A 165 -9.18 -8.41 -16.53
C HIS A 165 -9.24 -9.60 -15.59
N LEU A 166 -8.98 -9.32 -14.32
CA LEU A 166 -8.94 -10.30 -13.26
C LEU A 166 -10.35 -10.53 -12.70
N PRO A 167 -10.68 -11.78 -12.32
CA PRO A 167 -11.87 -12.05 -11.54
C PRO A 167 -11.75 -11.42 -10.14
N GLU A 168 -12.87 -11.24 -9.45
CA GLU A 168 -12.94 -10.54 -8.15
C GLU A 168 -12.01 -11.18 -7.11
N GLU A 169 -11.92 -12.51 -7.09
CA GLU A 169 -11.09 -13.25 -6.14
C GLU A 169 -9.59 -13.00 -6.34
N GLU A 170 -9.16 -12.71 -7.57
CA GLU A 170 -7.76 -12.39 -7.90
C GLU A 170 -7.42 -10.91 -7.66
N LEU A 171 -8.43 -10.07 -7.41
CA LEU A 171 -8.25 -8.67 -7.02
C LEU A 171 -8.06 -8.50 -5.50
N MET A 172 -8.39 -9.54 -4.71
CA MET A 172 -8.17 -9.55 -3.27
C MET A 172 -6.69 -9.68 -2.93
N VAL A 173 -6.28 -9.02 -1.85
CA VAL A 173 -4.90 -9.08 -1.35
C VAL A 173 -4.90 -9.51 0.09
N SER A 174 -4.15 -10.57 0.43
CA SER A 174 -4.01 -10.95 1.82
C SER A 174 -3.19 -9.91 2.59
N ARG A 175 -3.40 -9.79 3.92
CA ARG A 175 -2.57 -8.92 4.76
C ARG A 175 -1.08 -9.24 4.58
N LYS A 176 -0.73 -10.53 4.52
CA LYS A 176 0.64 -11.02 4.31
C LYS A 176 1.24 -10.55 2.98
N ASP A 177 0.47 -10.59 1.90
CA ASP A 177 0.93 -10.15 0.60
C ASP A 177 1.10 -8.62 0.57
N MET A 178 0.17 -7.88 1.17
CA MET A 178 0.28 -6.43 1.30
C MET A 178 1.50 -6.02 2.14
N VAL A 179 1.78 -6.71 3.25
CA VAL A 179 3.00 -6.52 4.05
C VAL A 179 4.24 -6.73 3.17
N THR A 180 4.24 -7.79 2.36
CA THR A 180 5.34 -8.09 1.44
C THR A 180 5.52 -6.96 0.43
N LEU A 181 4.44 -6.41 -0.13
CA LEU A 181 4.48 -5.27 -1.06
C LEU A 181 4.99 -3.98 -0.40
N LEU A 182 4.64 -3.74 0.87
CA LEU A 182 5.11 -2.59 1.66
C LEU A 182 6.57 -2.70 2.08
N LEU A 183 7.10 -3.93 2.20
CA LEU A 183 8.51 -4.20 2.48
C LEU A 183 9.36 -4.28 1.21
N ALA A 184 8.79 -4.70 0.09
CA ALA A 184 9.50 -4.89 -1.16
C ALA A 184 10.05 -3.56 -1.68
N ASP A 185 11.35 -3.53 -1.95
CA ASP A 185 12.00 -2.48 -2.74
C ASP A 185 11.60 -2.66 -4.20
N ARG A 186 10.41 -2.15 -4.54
CA ARG A 186 10.04 -1.98 -5.94
C ARG A 186 10.45 -0.56 -6.30
N GLY A 187 11.38 -0.44 -7.25
CA GLY A 187 11.83 0.83 -7.80
C GLY A 187 10.66 1.72 -8.26
N ARG A 188 10.97 2.95 -8.69
CA ARG A 188 9.94 3.83 -9.27
C ARG A 188 9.23 3.07 -10.40
N PHE A 189 7.90 3.17 -10.41
CA PHE A 189 7.04 2.55 -11.42
C PHE A 189 7.62 2.68 -12.83
N ASP A 190 8.00 1.53 -13.41
CA ASP A 190 8.44 1.44 -14.80
C ASP A 190 7.26 0.93 -15.63
N ILE A 191 6.66 1.83 -16.40
CA ILE A 191 5.60 1.54 -17.37
C ILE A 191 6.05 0.58 -18.47
N THR A 192 7.36 0.34 -18.62
CA THR A 192 7.92 -0.55 -19.64
C THR A 192 8.13 -1.98 -19.12
N GLU A 193 8.00 -2.23 -17.82
CA GLU A 193 7.95 -3.60 -17.31
C GLU A 193 6.63 -4.24 -17.75
N SER A 194 6.69 -5.00 -18.85
CA SER A 194 5.67 -6.01 -19.14
C SER A 194 5.59 -6.90 -17.90
N HIS A 195 4.45 -6.86 -17.21
CA HIS A 195 4.19 -7.74 -16.08
C HIS A 195 3.98 -9.14 -16.64
N VAL A 196 5.07 -9.77 -17.06
CA VAL A 196 5.09 -11.18 -17.44
C VAL A 196 4.62 -11.94 -16.21
N ARG A 197 3.43 -12.55 -16.34
CA ARG A 197 2.85 -13.46 -15.37
C ARG A 197 3.93 -14.25 -14.64
N LYS A 198 4.23 -13.86 -13.41
CA LYS A 198 4.45 -14.82 -12.34
C LYS A 198 3.16 -14.84 -11.56
N VAL A 199 2.17 -15.55 -12.12
CA VAL A 199 1.13 -16.18 -11.31
C VAL A 199 1.91 -17.01 -10.32
N GLN A 200 2.10 -16.50 -9.11
CA GLN A 200 2.43 -17.36 -7.99
C GLN A 200 1.19 -18.23 -7.89
N LYS A 201 1.31 -19.49 -8.37
CA LYS A 201 0.27 -20.49 -8.18
C LYS A 201 -0.18 -20.33 -6.73
N LEU A 202 -1.43 -19.94 -6.54
CA LEU A 202 -2.14 -20.16 -5.30
C LEU A 202 -1.93 -21.63 -5.01
N VAL A 203 -0.99 -21.91 -4.10
CA VAL A 203 -0.81 -23.24 -3.57
C VAL A 203 -2.16 -23.57 -2.98
N ASP A 204 -2.69 -24.70 -3.43
CA ASP A 204 -3.97 -25.26 -3.04
C ASP A 204 -4.27 -25.01 -1.57
N LYS A 205 -5.56 -24.80 -1.26
CA LYS A 205 -6.09 -24.81 0.12
C LYS A 205 -5.31 -25.81 0.98
N VAL A 206 -4.42 -25.29 1.81
CA VAL A 206 -3.92 -26.00 2.98
C VAL A 206 -4.60 -25.31 4.14
N ASP A 207 -5.29 -26.13 4.93
CA ASP A 207 -5.98 -25.77 6.16
C ASP A 207 -5.23 -24.71 6.96
N GLU A 208 -6.01 -23.84 7.60
CA GLU A 208 -5.58 -22.95 8.67
C GLU A 208 -4.48 -23.61 9.51
N THR A 209 -3.25 -23.21 9.24
CA THR A 209 -2.15 -23.39 10.15
C THR A 209 -1.63 -21.99 10.39
N ASP A 210 -1.91 -21.50 11.60
CA ASP A 210 -1.30 -20.30 12.16
C ASP A 210 0.17 -20.27 11.76
N LEU A 211 0.51 -19.35 10.87
CA LEU A 211 1.90 -19.06 10.55
C LEU A 211 2.51 -18.50 11.82
N ASP A 212 3.21 -19.35 12.55
CA ASP A 212 3.98 -18.94 13.71
C ASP A 212 5.03 -17.92 13.23
N THR A 213 4.76 -16.66 13.54
CA THR A 213 5.64 -15.51 13.28
C THR A 213 7.06 -15.69 13.83
N SER A 214 7.28 -16.70 14.69
CA SER A 214 8.60 -17.14 15.15
C SER A 214 9.46 -17.75 14.04
N GLU A 215 8.91 -18.45 13.04
CA GLU A 215 9.70 -19.10 11.97
C GLU A 215 10.26 -18.10 10.96
N VAL A 216 9.49 -17.05 10.65
CA VAL A 216 9.95 -15.93 9.81
C VAL A 216 11.04 -15.15 10.55
N ALA A 217 10.88 -14.92 11.87
CA ALA A 217 11.90 -14.32 12.70
C ALA A 217 13.18 -15.19 12.78
N THR A 218 13.04 -16.51 12.83
CA THR A 218 14.18 -17.46 12.92
C THR A 218 14.96 -17.55 11.61
N ARG A 219 14.29 -17.52 10.45
CA ARG A 219 14.95 -17.41 9.13
C ARG A 219 15.69 -16.09 8.94
N ILE A 220 15.18 -15.01 9.53
CA ILE A 220 15.88 -13.72 9.53
C ILE A 220 17.08 -13.78 10.49
N GLN A 221 16.96 -14.44 11.64
CA GLN A 221 18.05 -14.63 12.61
C GLN A 221 19.22 -15.44 12.02
N SER A 222 18.95 -16.48 11.21
CA SER A 222 19.99 -17.29 10.56
C SER A 222 20.76 -16.52 9.48
N VAL A 223 20.14 -15.53 8.84
CA VAL A 223 20.82 -14.64 7.89
C VAL A 223 21.67 -13.60 8.62
N VAL A 224 21.20 -13.12 9.78
CA VAL A 224 21.95 -12.16 10.63
C VAL A 224 23.20 -12.80 11.26
N ASN A 225 23.15 -14.08 11.63
CA ASN A 225 24.30 -14.76 12.24
C ASN A 225 25.34 -15.28 11.23
N GLN A 226 25.07 -15.21 9.92
CA GLN A 226 26.04 -15.59 8.87
C GLN A 226 26.96 -14.44 8.45
N GLU A 227 26.71 -13.21 8.89
CA GLU A 227 27.55 -12.03 8.63
C GLU A 227 28.34 -11.55 9.86
N GLU A 228 28.51 -12.39 10.90
CA GLU A 228 29.37 -12.09 12.06
C GLU A 228 30.86 -12.40 11.86
N ASP A 229 31.27 -12.93 10.71
CA ASP A 229 32.68 -12.98 10.32
C ASP A 229 33.01 -11.80 9.39
N TYR A 230 33.26 -10.61 9.95
CA TYR A 230 34.29 -9.63 9.55
C TYR A 230 34.23 -8.33 10.38
#